data_AF-I4YEI3-F1
#
_entry.id   AF-I4YEI3-F1
#
_cell.length_a   1.000
_cell.length_b   1.000
_cell.length_c   1.000
_cell.angle_alpha   90.00
_cell.angle_beta   90.00
_cell.angle_gamma   90.00
#
_symmetry.space_group_name_H-M   'P 1'
#
loop_
_entity.id
_entity.type
_entity.pdbx_description
1 polymer ?
#
loop_
_entity_poly.entity_id
_entity_poly.type
_entity_poly.pdbx_seq_one_letter_code
_entity_poly.pdbx_strand_id
1 'polypeptide(L)' 'PQCNRAFARHFNMKQHMETHNPMRVKPFLCEHSSCGKRFSRKHDLLRHQTSIHQKHAKNCTGC' A
#
# COMPACT_ATOMS: atom_id res chain seq x y z
N PRO A 1 6.94 -5.29 -21.91
CA PRO A 1 7.71 -5.62 -20.68
C PRO A 1 7.61 -7.12 -20.37
N GLN A 2 8.73 -7.85 -20.45
CA GLN A 2 8.79 -9.23 -19.96
C GLN A 2 8.85 -9.20 -18.42
N CYS A 3 7.84 -9.74 -17.74
CA CYS A 3 7.81 -9.88 -16.29
C CYS A 3 7.60 -11.35 -15.92
N ASN A 4 8.58 -11.94 -15.22
CA ASN A 4 8.57 -13.37 -14.85
C ASN A 4 8.07 -13.58 -13.40
N ARG A 5 7.24 -12.68 -12.87
CA ARG A 5 6.67 -12.86 -11.54
C ARG A 5 5.53 -13.88 -11.56
N ALA A 6 5.66 -14.90 -10.74
CA ALA A 6 4.60 -15.87 -10.46
C ALA A 6 3.88 -15.54 -9.16
N PHE A 7 2.58 -15.81 -9.11
CA PHE A 7 1.74 -15.57 -7.93
C PHE A 7 0.94 -16.83 -7.61
N ALA A 8 0.93 -17.22 -6.35
CA ALA A 8 0.12 -18.35 -5.88
C ALA A 8 -1.40 -18.08 -5.92
N ARG A 9 -1.83 -16.81 -6.05
CA ARG A 9 -3.24 -16.42 -6.07
C ARG A 9 -3.54 -15.54 -7.28
N HIS A 10 -4.61 -15.85 -7.98
CA HIS A 10 -5.05 -15.12 -9.17
C HIS A 10 -5.30 -13.62 -8.91
N PHE A 11 -5.94 -13.28 -7.78
CA PHE A 11 -6.17 -11.88 -7.42
C PHE A 11 -4.85 -11.08 -7.31
N ASN A 12 -3.79 -11.67 -6.75
CA ASN A 12 -2.50 -11.01 -6.62
C ASN A 12 -1.85 -10.77 -7.99
N MET A 13 -1.94 -11.75 -8.91
CA MET A 13 -1.47 -11.59 -10.28
C MET A 13 -2.22 -10.46 -11.00
N LYS A 14 -3.55 -10.45 -10.95
CA LYS A 14 -4.37 -9.41 -11.59
C LYS A 14 -4.01 -8.01 -11.07
N GLN A 15 -3.86 -7.90 -9.76
CA GLN A 15 -3.47 -6.66 -9.10
C GLN A 15 -2.03 -6.24 -9.43
N HIS A 16 -1.12 -7.20 -9.65
CA HIS A 16 0.22 -6.92 -10.13
C HIS A 16 0.23 -6.40 -11.56
N MET A 17 -0.61 -6.93 -12.45
CA MET A 17 -0.68 -6.45 -13.84
C MET A 17 -1.03 -4.96 -13.92
N GLU A 18 -1.83 -4.43 -12.99
CA GLU A 18 -2.08 -2.99 -12.91
C GLU A 18 -0.81 -2.15 -12.74
N THR A 19 0.26 -2.72 -12.17
CA THR A 19 1.55 -2.03 -12.00
C THR A 19 2.32 -1.86 -13.31
N HIS A 20 1.99 -2.64 -14.34
CA HIS A 20 2.52 -2.44 -15.68
C HIS A 20 1.77 -1.34 -16.45
N ASN A 21 0.61 -0.91 -15.97
CA ASN A 21 -0.12 0.19 -16.58
C ASN A 21 0.57 1.53 -16.22
N PRO A 22 1.12 2.27 -17.21
CA PRO A 22 1.77 3.55 -16.94
C PRO A 22 0.80 4.62 -16.43
N MET A 23 -0.50 4.49 -16.72
CA MET A 23 -1.55 5.40 -16.24
C MET A 23 -2.15 4.98 -14.88
N ARG A 24 -1.48 4.09 -14.14
CA ARG A 24 -1.95 3.65 -12.83
C ARG A 24 -2.07 4.83 -11.86
N VAL A 25 -3.32 5.22 -11.58
CA VAL A 25 -3.61 6.29 -10.62
C VAL A 25 -3.41 5.82 -9.19
N LYS A 26 -2.99 6.76 -8.33
CA LYS A 26 -2.93 6.60 -6.88
C LYS A 26 -3.98 7.52 -6.24
N PRO A 27 -5.27 7.12 -6.25
CA PRO A 27 -6.34 8.01 -5.84
C PRO A 27 -6.33 8.28 -4.34
N PHE A 28 -5.72 7.41 -3.54
CA PHE A 28 -5.75 7.50 -2.08
C PHE A 28 -4.59 8.36 -1.57
N LEU A 29 -4.86 9.60 -1.17
CA LEU A 29 -3.90 10.53 -0.58
C LEU A 29 -3.85 10.34 0.94
N CYS A 30 -2.66 10.38 1.53
CA CYS A 30 -2.50 10.53 2.97
C CYS A 30 -2.77 11.99 3.35
N GLU A 31 -3.86 12.21 4.08
CA GLU A 31 -4.32 13.53 4.52
C GLU A 31 -3.49 14.12 5.67
N HIS A 32 -2.46 13.41 6.13
CA HIS A 32 -1.54 13.96 7.12
C HIS A 32 -0.75 15.12 6.51
N SER A 33 -0.84 16.29 7.16
CA SER A 33 -0.39 17.58 6.63
C SER A 33 1.06 17.63 6.17
N SER A 34 1.96 16.83 6.76
CA SER A 34 3.38 16.77 6.39
C SER A 34 3.76 15.58 5.48
N CYS A 35 2.81 14.71 5.11
CA CYS A 35 3.12 13.45 4.43
C CYS A 35 2.96 13.50 2.90
N GLY A 36 1.79 13.93 2.40
CA GLY A 36 1.51 14.02 0.97
C GLY A 36 1.60 12.72 0.17
N LYS A 37 1.82 11.56 0.80
CA LYS A 37 2.00 10.27 0.09
C LYS A 37 0.70 9.80 -0.52
N ARG A 38 0.79 9.27 -1.76
CA ARG A 38 -0.35 8.69 -2.48
C ARG A 38 -0.20 7.19 -2.64
N PHE A 39 -1.31 6.48 -2.54
CA PHE A 39 -1.41 5.04 -2.63
C PHE A 39 -2.42 4.64 -3.70
N SER A 40 -2.16 3.50 -4.31
CA SER A 40 -3.04 2.89 -5.31
C SER A 40 -4.21 2.13 -4.69
N ARG A 41 -4.14 1.80 -3.40
CA ARG A 41 -5.16 0.99 -2.71
C ARG A 41 -5.44 1.56 -1.34
N LYS A 42 -6.69 1.44 -0.90
CA LYS A 42 -7.15 1.93 0.41
C LYS A 42 -6.45 1.24 1.58
N HIS A 43 -6.28 -0.08 1.53
CA HIS A 43 -5.61 -0.82 2.61
C HIS A 43 -4.13 -0.43 2.76
N ASP A 44 -3.46 -0.06 1.65
CA ASP A 44 -2.08 0.42 1.68
C ASP A 44 -1.99 1.79 2.38
N LEU A 45 -2.94 2.70 2.10
CA LEU A 45 -3.07 3.99 2.80
C LEU A 45 -3.34 3.78 4.29
N LEU A 46 -4.31 2.95 4.65
CA LEU A 46 -4.68 2.71 6.06
C LEU A 46 -3.50 2.16 6.85
N ARG A 47 -2.82 1.13 6.32
CA ARG A 47 -1.61 0.58 6.94
C ARG A 47 -0.54 1.65 7.13
N HIS A 48 -0.31 2.50 6.12
CA HIS A 48 0.65 3.59 6.21
C HIS A 48 0.26 4.60 7.29
N GLN A 49 -1.01 5.03 7.34
CA GLN A 49 -1.50 5.93 8.38
C GLN A 49 -1.29 5.33 9.77
N THR A 50 -1.61 4.05 9.94
CA THR A 50 -1.42 3.37 11.22
C THR A 50 0.05 3.19 11.61
N SER A 51 0.94 2.87 10.67
CA SER A 51 2.35 2.61 11.01
C SER A 51 3.20 3.87 11.15
N ILE A 52 2.85 4.94 10.41
CA ILE A 52 3.68 6.15 10.33
C ILE A 52 3.09 7.30 11.14
N HIS A 53 1.77 7.45 11.16
CA HIS A 53 1.09 8.60 11.77
C HIS A 53 0.37 8.26 13.08
N GLN A 54 -0.13 7.02 13.24
CA GLN A 54 -0.62 6.56 14.52
C GLN A 54 0.54 6.01 15.34
N LYS A 55 1.02 6.81 16.30
CA LYS A 55 1.85 6.32 17.41
C LYS A 55 0.97 5.56 18.40
N HIS A 56 0.34 4.47 17.99
CA HIS A 56 0.04 3.44 18.98
C HIS A 56 1.38 2.82 19.31
N ALA A 57 1.93 3.23 20.45
CA ALA A 57 2.99 2.50 21.12
C ALA A 57 2.52 1.05 21.16
N LYS A 58 3.07 0.21 20.27
CA LYS A 58 3.01 -1.23 20.44
C LYS A 58 3.96 -1.53 21.60
N ASN A 59 3.56 -1.12 22.80
CA ASN A 59 4.14 -1.65 24.02
C ASN A 59 3.68 -3.09 24.04
N CYS A 60 4.60 -3.97 23.69
CA CYS A 60 4.47 -5.38 24.01
C CYS A 60 4.58 -5.45 25.54
N THR A 61 3.44 -5.45 26.24
CA THR A 61 3.40 -5.64 27.71
C THR A 61 3.48 -7.13 28.07
N GLY A 62 4.29 -7.91 27.34
CA GLY A 62 4.33 -9.36 27.50
C GLY A 62 5.24 -10.10 26.53
N CYS A 63 6.46 -9.61 26.33
CA CYS A 63 7.59 -10.42 25.88
C CYS A 63 8.79 -10.12 26.78
#